data_AF-A0A7W1AHR8-F1
#
_entry.id   AF-A0A7W1AHR8-F1
#
_cell.length_a   1.000
_cell.length_b   1.000
_cell.length_c   1.000
_cell.angle_alpha   90.00
_cell.angle_beta   90.00
_cell.angle_gamma   90.00
#
_symmetry.space_group_name_H-M   'P 1'
#
loop_
_entity.id
_entity.type
_entity.pdbx_description
1 polymer ?
#
loop_
_entity_poly.entity_id
_entity_poly.type
_entity_poly.pdbx_seq_one_letter_code
_entity_poly.pdbx_strand_id
1 'polypeptide(L)' 'MGETLYSSTYQPDPRNALDVLAFVLTPVEAFASHPDELEAVAELLGAAKCEAIERWQSLRSEGLRN' A
#
# COMPACT_ATOMS: atom_id res chain seq x y z
N MET A 1 17.75 -10.99 -17.79
CA MET A 1 16.37 -11.53 -17.70
C MET A 1 15.92 -11.18 -16.30
N GLY A 2 15.27 -10.01 -16.14
CA GLY A 2 14.89 -9.48 -14.84
C GLY A 2 13.63 -10.18 -14.39
N GLU A 3 13.77 -11.16 -13.50
CA GLU A 3 12.68 -11.74 -12.76
C GLU A 3 11.93 -10.63 -12.04
N THR A 4 10.71 -10.33 -12.49
CA THR A 4 9.77 -9.52 -11.74
C THR A 4 9.37 -10.34 -10.52
N LEU A 5 10.14 -10.19 -9.44
CA LEU A 5 9.76 -10.60 -8.09
C LEU A 5 8.55 -9.76 -7.67
N TYR A 6 7.38 -10.05 -8.26
CA TYR A 6 6.10 -9.79 -7.62
C TYR A 6 6.02 -10.72 -6.42
N SER A 7 6.75 -10.35 -5.36
CA SER A 7 6.58 -10.94 -4.05
C SER A 7 5.14 -10.61 -3.65
N SER A 8 4.24 -11.61 -3.69
CA SER A 8 2.84 -11.54 -3.23
C SER A 8 2.70 -11.21 -1.73
N THR A 9 3.73 -10.61 -1.13
CA THR A 9 3.94 -10.42 0.30
C THR A 9 4.43 -9.02 0.63
N TYR A 10 4.48 -8.07 -0.32
CA TYR A 10 4.74 -6.68 0.03
C TYR A 10 3.57 -6.15 0.87
N GLN A 11 3.78 -6.10 2.17
CA GLN A 11 2.92 -5.44 3.15
C GLN A 11 3.69 -4.23 3.65
N PRO A 12 3.18 -3.00 3.46
CA PRO A 12 3.87 -1.82 3.96
C PRO A 12 4.00 -1.90 5.49
N ASP A 13 5.19 -1.64 6.02
CA ASP A 13 5.43 -1.58 7.47
C ASP A 13 4.71 -0.35 8.04
N PRO A 14 3.64 -0.54 8.86
CA PRO A 14 2.87 0.57 9.38
C PRO A 14 3.64 1.43 10.40
N ARG A 15 4.83 0.99 10.85
CA ARG A 15 5.73 1.78 11.72
C ARG A 15 6.65 2.71 10.91
N ASN A 16 6.84 2.45 9.62
CA ASN A 16 7.70 3.25 8.75
C ASN A 16 6.86 4.17 7.87
N ALA A 17 6.87 5.47 8.20
CA ALA A 17 6.11 6.47 7.45
C ALA A 17 6.46 6.55 5.96
N LEU A 18 7.73 6.30 5.60
CA LEU A 18 8.17 6.32 4.20
C LEU A 18 7.63 5.11 3.42
N ASP A 19 7.50 3.96 4.08
CA ASP A 19 7.01 2.73 3.45
C ASP A 19 5.49 2.80 3.22
N VAL A 20 4.76 3.31 4.21
CA VAL A 20 3.32 3.64 4.06
C VAL A 20 3.10 4.66 2.94
N LEU A 21 3.91 5.73 2.90
CA LEU A 21 3.81 6.76 1.86
C LEU A 21 4.13 6.20 0.47
N ALA A 22 5.17 5.38 0.35
CA ALA A 22 5.53 4.72 -0.90
C ALA A 22 4.35 3.89 -1.43
N PHE A 23 3.75 3.04 -0.58
CA PHE A 23 2.58 2.24 -0.95
C PHE A 23 1.36 3.09 -1.36
N VAL A 24 1.05 4.16 -0.60
CA VAL A 24 -0.09 5.04 -0.88
C VAL A 24 0.08 5.77 -2.21
N LEU A 25 1.29 6.21 -2.53
CA LEU A 25 1.60 6.92 -3.77
C LEU A 25 1.79 6.00 -4.97
N THR A 26 1.89 4.67 -4.78
CA THR A 26 2.05 3.74 -5.90
C THR A 26 0.86 3.84 -6.86
N PRO A 27 1.10 4.12 -8.16
CA PRO A 27 0.04 4.16 -9.16
C PRO A 27 -0.54 2.76 -9.39
N VAL A 28 -1.81 2.70 -9.75
CA VAL A 28 -2.53 1.44 -10.05
C VAL A 28 -1.86 0.69 -11.20
N GLU A 29 -1.29 1.42 -12.15
CA GLU A 29 -0.54 0.91 -13.31
C GLU A 29 0.69 0.06 -12.93
N ALA A 30 1.19 0.17 -11.70
CA ALA A 30 2.26 -0.70 -11.20
C ALA A 30 1.79 -2.14 -10.93
N PHE A 31 0.48 -2.33 -10.76
CA PHE A 31 -0.15 -3.60 -10.37
C PHE A 31 -0.98 -4.23 -11.49
N ALA A 32 -1.42 -3.45 -12.48
CA ALA A 32 -2.10 -3.95 -13.66
C ALA A 32 -1.76 -3.10 -14.89
N SER A 33 -1.75 -3.72 -16.06
CA SER A 33 -1.48 -3.05 -17.35
C SER A 33 -2.67 -3.09 -18.30
N HIS A 34 -3.70 -3.90 -18.00
CA HIS A 34 -4.90 -4.02 -18.81
C HIS A 34 -6.02 -3.11 -18.30
N PRO A 35 -6.71 -2.37 -19.19
CA PRO A 35 -7.74 -1.41 -18.78
C PRO A 35 -8.89 -2.05 -18.00
N ASP A 36 -9.27 -3.29 -18.33
CA ASP A 36 -10.31 -4.05 -17.63
C ASP A 36 -9.91 -4.46 -16.20
N GLU A 37 -8.61 -4.54 -15.90
CA GLU A 37 -8.10 -4.90 -14.57
C GLU A 37 -7.84 -3.67 -13.71
N LEU A 38 -7.58 -2.50 -14.31
CA LEU A 38 -7.24 -1.27 -13.60
C LEU A 38 -8.36 -0.82 -12.65
N GLU A 39 -9.62 -0.95 -13.04
CA GLU A 39 -10.75 -0.56 -12.18
C GLU A 39 -10.81 -1.44 -10.92
N ALA A 40 -10.79 -2.77 -11.09
CA ALA A 40 -10.80 -3.71 -9.97
C ALA A 40 -9.58 -3.53 -9.05
N VAL A 41 -8.39 -3.29 -9.63
CA VAL A 41 -7.17 -3.04 -8.85
C VAL A 41 -7.24 -1.69 -8.13
N ALA A 42 -7.82 -0.66 -8.74
CA ALA A 42 -8.02 0.63 -8.09
C ALA A 42 -8.94 0.53 -6.88
N GLU A 43 -10.04 -0.25 -6.98
CA GLU A 43 -10.95 -0.50 -5.86
C GLU A 43 -10.24 -1.24 -4.71
N LEU A 44 -9.51 -2.31 -5.02
CA LEU A 44 -8.76 -3.10 -4.02
C LEU A 44 -7.66 -2.27 -3.36
N LEU A 45 -6.87 -1.53 -4.14
CA LEU A 45 -5.82 -0.66 -3.62
C LEU A 45 -6.39 0.50 -2.82
N GLY A 46 -7.55 1.04 -3.21
CA GLY A 46 -8.21 2.11 -2.47
C GLY A 46 -8.49 1.72 -1.02
N ALA A 47 -9.11 0.55 -0.81
CA ALA A 47 -9.35 0.02 0.52
C ALA A 47 -8.04 -0.24 1.29
N ALA A 48 -7.06 -0.88 0.65
CA ALA A 48 -5.78 -1.20 1.28
C ALA A 48 -4.98 0.05 1.68
N LYS A 49 -5.02 1.12 0.87
CA LYS A 49 -4.35 2.41 1.17
C LYS A 49 -4.99 3.10 2.37
N CYS A 50 -6.32 3.10 2.48
CA CYS A 50 -7.01 3.63 3.65
C CYS A 50 -6.60 2.88 4.92
N GLU A 51 -6.64 1.55 4.89
CA GLU A 51 -6.21 0.73 6.05
C GLU A 51 -4.75 0.98 6.44
N ALA A 52 -3.83 1.14 5.47
CA ALA A 52 -2.42 1.44 5.75
C ALA A 52 -2.25 2.77 6.49
N ILE A 53 -3.01 3.80 6.10
CA ILE A 53 -3.00 5.12 6.76
C ILE A 53 -3.58 5.01 8.18
N GLU A 54 -4.70 4.31 8.35
CA GLU A 54 -5.34 4.13 9.66
C GLU A 54 -4.43 3.38 10.64
N ARG A 55 -3.79 2.29 10.20
CA ARG A 55 -2.83 1.53 11.02
C ARG A 55 -1.63 2.38 11.43
N TRP A 56 -1.09 3.18 10.51
CA TRP A 56 -0.01 4.12 10.82
C TRP A 56 -0.44 5.17 11.85
N GLN A 57 -1.63 5.77 11.69
CA GLN A 57 -2.16 6.77 12.63
C GLN A 57 -2.43 6.19 14.02
N SER A 58 -2.98 4.97 14.11
CA SER A 58 -3.22 4.28 15.38
C SER A 58 -1.92 4.10 16.16
N LEU A 59 -0.92 3.48 15.51
CA LEU A 59 0.38 3.23 16.13
C LEU A 59 1.06 4.51 16.60
N ARG A 60 0.95 5.60 15.82
CA ARG A 60 1.52 6.89 16.21
C ARG A 60 0.78 7.55 17.37
N SER A 61 -0.55 7.39 17.43
CA SER A 61 -1.38 7.91 18.52
C SER A 61 -1.16 7.13 19.82
N GLU A 62 -0.90 5.83 19.73
CA GLU A 62 -0.54 4.97 20.85
C GLU A 62 0.88 5.28 21.37
N GLY A 63 1.85 5.47 20.48
CA GLY A 63 3.22 5.87 20.84
C GLY A 63 3.34 7.29 21.41
N LEU A 64 2.37 8.17 21.16
CA LEU A 64 2.31 9.52 21.75
C LEU A 64 1.62 9.52 23.12
N ARG A 65 0.86 8.47 23.47
CA ARG A 65 0.14 8.34 24.75
C ARG A 65 0.96 7.69 25.86
N ASN A 66 2.16 7.18 25.56
CA ASN A 66 3.04 6.49 26.49
C ASN A 66 4.36 7.24 26.68
#